data_AF-A0A2A9CQ00-F1
#
_entry.id   AF-A0A2A9CQ00-F1
#
_cell.length_a   1.000
_cell.length_b   1.000
_cell.length_c   1.000
_cell.angle_alpha   90.00
_cell.angle_beta   90.00
_cell.angle_gamma   90.00
#
_symmetry.space_group_name_H-M   'P 1'
#
loop_
_entity.id
_entity.type
_entity.pdbx_description
1 polymer ?
#
loop_
_entity_poly.entity_id
_entity_poly.type
_entity_poly.pdbx_seq_one_letter_code
_entity_poly.pdbx_strand_id
1 'polypeptide(L)'
;MNQRTLIARLSAVWIAAVMVAMTAGCSLGQGSCAAPRAEMPSTAAAGTTVTVRLFELWTSCADQGQGASTPMSKVEVRGVSTKDPKIILTSAVADVGKDASAVVTLSLPTDASGTLTVQVGDQTVGQLTITRS
;
A
#
# COMPACT_ATOMS: atom_id res chain seq x y z
N MET A 1 -56.69 -54.25 18.72
CA MET A 1 -56.20 -55.42 17.95
C MET A 1 -54.80 -55.08 17.45
N ASN A 2 -53.84 -55.94 17.78
CA ASN A 2 -52.40 -55.79 17.55
C ASN A 2 -52.02 -55.55 16.08
N GLN A 3 -51.01 -54.72 15.84
CA GLN A 3 -49.86 -55.14 15.03
C GLN A 3 -48.56 -54.50 15.53
N ARG A 4 -47.58 -55.38 15.71
CA ARG A 4 -46.22 -55.13 16.16
C ARG A 4 -45.32 -54.84 14.95
N THR A 5 -44.14 -54.28 15.27
CA THR A 5 -42.82 -54.48 14.62
C THR A 5 -42.57 -53.67 13.33
N LEU A 6 -41.43 -53.00 13.09
CA LEU A 6 -40.02 -53.33 13.35
C LEU A 6 -39.11 -52.14 12.89
N ILE A 7 -37.93 -51.97 13.54
CA ILE A 7 -36.64 -51.44 12.98
C ILE A 7 -36.61 -49.90 12.76
N ALA A 8 -35.57 -49.10 13.06
CA ALA A 8 -34.13 -49.31 13.15
C ALA A 8 -33.46 -48.23 14.01
N ARG A 9 -32.41 -48.67 14.73
CA ARG A 9 -31.10 -48.02 14.93
C ARG A 9 -31.02 -46.52 14.62
N LEU A 10 -30.72 -45.72 15.64
CA LEU A 10 -29.80 -44.59 15.48
C LEU A 10 -28.91 -44.47 16.72
N SER A 11 -27.63 -44.51 16.41
CA SER A 11 -26.48 -44.54 17.27
C SER A 11 -26.20 -43.19 17.92
N ALA A 12 -25.46 -43.24 19.03
CA ALA A 12 -24.43 -42.28 19.42
C ALA A 12 -24.87 -40.83 19.70
N VAL A 13 -24.98 -40.51 20.99
CA VAL A 13 -24.65 -39.16 21.48
C VAL A 13 -23.44 -39.31 22.39
N TRP A 14 -22.25 -39.26 21.79
CA TRP A 14 -21.02 -38.96 22.53
C TRP A 14 -20.94 -37.45 22.67
N ILE A 15 -21.14 -36.96 23.90
CA ILE A 15 -20.82 -35.58 24.26
C ILE A 15 -19.29 -35.50 24.36
N ALA A 16 -18.64 -35.14 23.24
CA ALA A 16 -17.25 -34.75 23.26
C ALA A 16 -17.17 -33.27 23.66
N ALA A 17 -16.81 -33.02 24.91
CA ALA A 17 -16.36 -31.73 25.37
C ALA A 17 -15.07 -31.36 24.61
N VAL A 18 -15.17 -30.40 23.69
CA VAL A 18 -14.00 -29.73 23.10
C VAL A 18 -13.86 -28.39 23.80
N MET A 19 -12.99 -28.37 24.80
CA MET A 19 -12.39 -27.15 25.33
C MET A 19 -10.89 -27.28 25.10
N VAL A 20 -10.39 -26.79 23.96
CA VAL A 20 -8.96 -26.49 23.79
C VAL A 20 -8.84 -25.22 22.96
N ALA A 21 -8.38 -24.20 23.66
CA ALA A 21 -7.69 -23.00 23.22
C ALA A 21 -7.72 -22.72 21.70
N MET A 22 -8.56 -21.76 21.31
CA MET A 22 -8.19 -20.89 20.22
C MET A 22 -6.95 -20.12 20.68
N THR A 23 -5.76 -20.67 20.41
CA THR A 23 -4.60 -19.84 20.11
C THR A 23 -4.95 -19.09 18.84
N ALA A 24 -5.75 -18.02 18.97
CA ALA A 24 -5.71 -16.92 18.05
C ALA A 24 -4.23 -16.61 17.91
N GLY A 25 -3.70 -16.84 16.71
CA GLY A 25 -2.31 -16.57 16.41
C GLY A 25 -2.03 -15.13 16.83
N CYS A 26 -1.34 -14.97 17.96
CA CYS A 26 -0.50 -13.83 18.18
C CYS A 26 0.57 -13.89 17.09
N SER A 27 0.23 -13.37 15.90
CA SER A 27 1.23 -12.90 14.98
C SER A 27 2.03 -11.86 15.74
N LEU A 28 3.20 -12.27 16.21
CA LEU A 28 4.26 -11.43 16.74
C LEU A 28 4.35 -10.18 15.86
N GLY A 29 4.19 -9.02 16.48
CA GLY A 29 3.91 -7.74 15.84
C GLY A 29 4.83 -7.42 14.67
N GLN A 30 4.28 -7.49 13.46
CA GLN A 30 4.83 -6.77 12.32
C GLN A 30 4.33 -5.34 12.45
N GLY A 31 5.10 -4.47 13.10
CA GLY A 31 4.83 -3.03 13.12
C GLY A 31 4.90 -2.50 11.68
N SER A 32 3.78 -2.40 10.99
CA SER A 32 3.76 -1.92 9.61
C SER A 32 4.00 -0.42 9.66
N CYS A 33 5.17 0.05 9.21
CA CYS A 33 5.40 1.47 9.02
C CYS A 33 4.22 2.09 8.26
N ALA A 34 3.83 3.30 8.61
CA ALA A 34 2.83 4.02 7.84
C ALA A 34 3.26 4.03 6.37
N ALA A 35 2.36 3.64 5.47
CA ALA A 35 2.66 3.64 4.06
C ALA A 35 2.98 5.07 3.58
N PRO A 36 3.91 5.25 2.64
CA PRO A 36 4.20 6.53 2.01
C PRO A 36 2.93 7.23 1.53
N ARG A 37 2.84 8.53 1.78
CA ARG A 37 1.72 9.37 1.31
C ARG A 37 2.26 10.52 0.48
N ALA A 38 1.44 10.99 -0.47
CA ALA A 38 1.78 12.12 -1.32
C ALA A 38 0.69 13.20 -1.29
N GLU A 39 1.11 14.46 -1.29
CA GLU A 39 0.30 15.62 -1.62
C GLU A 39 0.80 16.21 -2.94
N MET A 40 -0.10 16.34 -3.91
CA MET A 40 0.18 16.83 -5.26
C MET A 40 -1.12 17.28 -5.91
N PRO A 41 -1.07 18.13 -6.95
CA PRO A 41 -2.27 18.44 -7.73
C PRO A 41 -2.83 17.19 -8.40
N SER A 42 -4.15 17.14 -8.59
CA SER A 42 -4.82 16.07 -9.36
C SER A 42 -4.74 16.28 -10.87
N THR A 43 -4.39 17.50 -11.33
CA THR A 43 -4.31 17.87 -12.75
C THR A 43 -3.11 18.77 -13.03
N ALA A 44 -2.48 18.61 -14.19
CA ALA A 44 -1.41 19.49 -14.67
C ALA A 44 -1.41 19.57 -16.20
N ALA A 45 -0.75 20.59 -16.75
CA ALA A 45 -0.57 20.73 -18.19
C ALA A 45 0.68 19.99 -18.67
N ALA A 46 0.64 19.44 -19.89
CA ALA A 46 1.81 18.87 -20.54
C ALA A 46 2.95 19.92 -20.61
N GLY A 47 4.20 19.47 -20.46
CA GLY A 47 5.37 20.37 -20.48
C GLY A 47 5.61 21.20 -19.22
N THR A 48 4.76 21.07 -18.19
CA THR A 48 4.93 21.77 -16.91
C THR A 48 5.66 20.91 -15.88
N THR A 49 6.05 21.53 -14.77
CA THR A 49 6.58 20.84 -13.59
C THR A 49 5.51 20.67 -12.53
N VAL A 50 5.47 19.50 -11.90
CA VAL A 50 4.58 19.19 -10.78
C VAL A 50 5.40 18.94 -9.53
N THR A 51 5.04 19.63 -8.45
CA THR A 51 5.63 19.40 -7.12
C THR A 51 4.82 18.33 -6.39
N VAL A 52 5.50 17.30 -5.90
CA VAL A 52 4.97 16.21 -5.08
C VAL A 52 5.62 16.30 -3.71
N ARG A 53 4.82 16.49 -2.65
CA ARG A 53 5.27 16.43 -1.26
C ARG A 53 5.00 15.03 -0.73
N LEU A 54 6.03 14.38 -0.20
CA LEU A 54 5.97 13.02 0.31
C LEU A 54 6.14 12.99 1.82
N PHE A 55 5.47 12.03 2.46
CA PHE A 55 5.47 11.82 3.90
C PHE A 55 5.60 10.33 4.22
N GLU A 56 6.00 10.02 5.45
CA GLU A 56 6.15 8.65 5.96
C GLU A 56 7.21 7.81 5.23
N LEU A 57 8.28 8.45 4.76
CA LEU A 57 9.39 7.80 4.06
C LEU A 57 10.36 7.13 5.04
N TRP A 58 9.86 6.15 5.79
CA TRP A 58 10.62 5.42 6.80
C TRP A 58 11.24 4.13 6.22
N THR A 59 12.48 3.83 6.62
CA THR A 59 13.12 2.52 6.37
C THR A 59 12.83 1.52 7.48
N SER A 60 12.60 2.02 8.70
CA SER A 60 12.27 1.25 9.89
C SER A 60 11.41 2.08 10.84
N CYS A 61 10.58 1.41 11.65
CA CYS A 61 9.71 2.03 12.63
C CYS A 61 10.01 1.52 14.04
N ALA A 62 10.04 2.44 15.00
CA ALA A 62 10.42 2.19 16.39
C ALA A 62 9.45 1.30 17.17
N ASP A 63 8.21 1.16 16.70
CA ASP A 63 7.15 0.37 17.32
C ASP A 63 7.41 -1.15 17.31
N GLN A 64 8.45 -1.60 16.59
CA GLN A 64 8.91 -2.99 16.56
C GLN A 64 10.00 -3.35 17.59
N GLY A 65 10.34 -2.45 18.52
CA GLY A 65 11.47 -2.67 19.43
C GLY A 65 12.84 -2.67 18.73
N GLN A 66 12.89 -2.18 17.49
CA GLN A 66 14.10 -2.13 16.64
C GLN A 66 14.92 -0.83 16.80
N GLY A 67 14.70 -0.07 17.87
CA GLY A 67 15.38 1.22 18.11
C GLY A 67 14.65 2.40 17.48
N ALA A 68 15.35 3.53 17.27
CA ALA A 68 14.74 4.73 16.73
C ALA A 68 14.34 4.57 15.24
N SER A 69 13.17 5.11 14.86
CA SER A 69 12.74 5.14 13.46
C SER A 69 13.79 5.85 12.60
N THR A 70 14.14 5.24 11.46
CA THR A 70 15.16 5.80 10.56
C THR A 70 14.52 6.18 9.23
N PRO A 71 14.58 7.45 8.81
CA PRO A 71 14.08 7.85 7.50
C PRO A 71 14.93 7.23 6.39
N MET A 72 14.36 7.12 5.18
CA MET A 72 15.13 6.86 3.97
C MET A 72 16.17 7.97 3.77
N SER A 73 17.23 7.70 3.01
CA SER A 73 18.20 8.74 2.63
C SER A 73 17.77 9.45 1.34
N LYS A 74 17.21 8.69 0.40
CA LYS A 74 16.70 9.17 -0.89
C LYS A 74 15.41 8.47 -1.24
N VAL A 75 14.60 9.15 -2.04
CA VAL A 75 13.37 8.60 -2.60
C VAL A 75 13.34 8.83 -4.11
N GLU A 76 13.05 7.77 -4.87
CA GLU A 76 12.75 7.87 -6.30
C GLU A 76 11.23 7.92 -6.47
N VAL A 77 10.76 8.91 -7.23
CA VAL A 77 9.36 9.05 -7.63
C VAL A 77 9.26 8.80 -9.12
N ARG A 78 8.29 7.97 -9.51
CA ARG A 78 8.00 7.66 -10.91
C ARG A 78 6.58 8.04 -11.26
N GLY A 79 6.41 8.75 -12.37
CA GLY A 79 5.13 8.91 -13.04
C GLY A 79 4.99 7.89 -14.15
N VAL A 80 4.14 6.87 -13.95
CA VAL A 80 3.93 5.78 -14.91
C VAL A 80 2.59 5.88 -15.60
N SER A 81 2.52 5.42 -16.85
CA SER A 81 1.26 5.41 -17.60
C SER A 81 0.24 4.47 -16.96
N THR A 82 -1.02 4.92 -16.83
CA THR A 82 -2.11 4.03 -16.39
C THR A 82 -2.50 2.99 -17.45
N LYS A 83 -2.15 3.23 -18.73
CA LYS A 83 -2.41 2.29 -19.84
C LYS A 83 -1.39 1.16 -19.89
N ASP A 84 -0.14 1.46 -19.54
CA ASP A 84 0.94 0.49 -19.44
C ASP A 84 1.91 0.93 -18.32
N PRO A 85 1.82 0.33 -17.12
CA PRO A 85 2.68 0.68 -15.99
C PRO A 85 4.17 0.45 -16.21
N LYS A 86 4.57 -0.25 -17.29
CA LYS A 86 5.98 -0.41 -17.68
C LYS A 86 6.54 0.85 -18.34
N ILE A 87 5.67 1.76 -18.81
CA ILE A 87 6.06 3.02 -19.42
C ILE A 87 6.20 4.09 -18.33
N ILE A 88 7.45 4.45 -18.02
CA ILE A 88 7.80 5.57 -17.15
C ILE A 88 7.80 6.85 -18.01
N LEU A 89 6.90 7.78 -17.72
CA LEU A 89 6.77 9.05 -18.43
C LEU A 89 7.68 10.14 -17.81
N THR A 90 7.91 10.06 -16.51
CA THR A 90 8.77 10.99 -15.77
C THR A 90 9.28 10.31 -14.50
N SER A 91 10.48 10.67 -14.05
CA SER A 91 10.99 10.27 -12.76
C SER A 91 11.92 11.33 -12.18
N ALA A 92 12.02 11.36 -10.86
CA ALA A 92 12.95 12.22 -10.15
C ALA A 92 13.36 11.58 -8.83
N VAL A 93 14.55 11.95 -8.35
CA VAL A 93 15.08 11.51 -7.05
C VAL A 93 15.25 12.74 -6.16
N ALA A 94 14.90 12.61 -4.89
CA ALA A 94 15.14 13.65 -3.89
C ALA A 94 15.76 13.06 -2.62
N ASP A 95 16.51 13.89 -1.90
CA ASP A 95 16.96 13.57 -0.55
C ASP A 95 15.77 13.65 0.42
N VAL A 96 15.75 12.72 1.37
CA VAL A 96 14.69 12.62 2.38
C VAL A 96 15.16 13.30 3.66
N GLY A 97 14.30 14.15 4.21
CA GLY A 97 14.52 14.87 5.45
C GLY A 97 14.53 13.96 6.67
N LYS A 98 15.03 14.49 7.79
CA LYS A 98 15.08 13.76 9.07
C LYS A 98 13.69 13.41 9.63
N ASP A 99 12.68 14.12 9.18
CA ASP A 99 11.25 13.94 9.47
C ASP A 99 10.58 12.93 8.53
N ALA A 100 11.35 12.20 7.71
CA ALA A 100 10.84 11.27 6.71
C ALA A 100 9.92 11.91 5.67
N SER A 101 10.20 13.17 5.32
CA SER A 101 9.50 13.90 4.26
C SER A 101 10.45 14.24 3.10
N ALA A 102 9.89 14.45 1.91
CA ALA A 102 10.65 14.91 0.75
C ALA A 102 9.78 15.77 -0.16
N VAL A 103 10.41 16.69 -0.89
CA VAL A 103 9.75 17.45 -1.95
C VAL A 103 10.41 17.10 -3.28
N VAL A 104 9.61 16.58 -4.21
CA VAL A 104 10.08 16.11 -5.51
C VAL A 104 9.42 16.91 -6.60
N THR A 105 10.18 17.31 -7.62
CA THR A 105 9.64 18.00 -8.80
C THR A 105 9.71 17.07 -10.00
N LEU A 106 8.56 16.77 -10.58
CA LEU A 106 8.43 15.95 -11.79
C LEU A 106 8.20 16.85 -13.00
N SER A 107 9.04 16.72 -14.03
CA SER A 107 8.84 17.38 -15.31
C SER A 107 7.94 16.52 -16.18
N LEU A 108 6.79 17.06 -16.60
CA LEU A 108 5.87 16.35 -17.49
C LEU A 108 6.31 16.53 -18.95
N PRO A 109 6.32 15.47 -19.78
CA PRO A 109 6.59 15.61 -21.20
C PRO A 109 5.60 16.56 -21.88
N THR A 110 6.05 17.28 -22.91
CA THR A 110 5.25 18.27 -23.65
C THR A 110 4.16 17.65 -24.52
N ASP A 111 4.31 16.37 -24.88
CA ASP A 111 3.38 15.58 -25.69
C ASP A 111 2.50 14.64 -24.85
N ALA A 112 2.71 14.61 -23.53
CA ALA A 112 1.98 13.72 -22.63
C ALA A 112 0.49 14.10 -22.52
N SER A 113 -0.37 13.09 -22.32
CA SER A 113 -1.80 13.28 -22.09
C SER A 113 -2.41 12.08 -21.38
N GLY A 114 -3.51 12.30 -20.67
CA GLY A 114 -4.22 11.25 -19.93
C GLY A 114 -3.75 11.15 -18.49
N THR A 115 -4.06 10.04 -17.82
CA THR A 115 -3.76 9.85 -16.39
C THR A 115 -2.48 9.04 -16.20
N LEU A 116 -1.63 9.52 -15.30
CA LEU A 116 -0.47 8.79 -14.80
C LEU A 116 -0.65 8.44 -13.32
N THR A 117 -0.03 7.35 -12.92
CA THR A 117 0.11 6.94 -11.53
C THR A 117 1.45 7.42 -11.00
N VAL A 118 1.46 8.07 -9.85
CA VAL A 118 2.69 8.48 -9.17
C VAL A 118 3.05 7.39 -8.16
N GLN A 119 4.28 6.90 -8.25
CA GLN A 119 4.79 5.79 -7.47
C GLN A 119 6.04 6.16 -6.69
N VAL A 120 6.18 5.56 -5.51
CA VAL A 120 7.39 5.54 -4.69
C VAL A 120 7.77 4.08 -4.49
N GLY A 121 8.90 3.65 -5.06
CA GLY A 121 9.19 2.22 -5.23
C GLY A 121 8.06 1.54 -6.03
N ASP A 122 7.51 0.44 -5.50
CA ASP A 122 6.39 -0.28 -6.10
C ASP A 122 5.01 0.20 -5.61
N GLN A 123 4.97 1.21 -4.73
CA GLN A 123 3.74 1.69 -4.12
C GLN A 123 3.18 2.90 -4.87
N THR A 124 1.87 2.85 -5.14
CA THR A 124 1.13 3.99 -5.70
C THR A 124 0.77 4.96 -4.59
N VAL A 125 1.20 6.22 -4.74
CA VAL A 125 0.93 7.29 -3.77
C VAL A 125 -0.10 8.31 -4.28
N GLY A 126 -0.45 8.24 -5.56
CA GLY A 126 -1.63 8.92 -6.11
C GLY A 126 -1.66 8.94 -7.63
N GLN A 127 -2.54 9.77 -8.19
CA GLN A 127 -2.75 9.88 -9.63
C GLN A 127 -2.79 11.35 -10.06
N LEU A 128 -2.35 11.60 -11.29
CA LEU A 128 -2.30 12.92 -11.89
C LEU A 128 -2.83 12.84 -13.32
N THR A 129 -3.79 13.70 -13.66
CA THR A 129 -4.29 13.85 -15.03
C THR A 129 -3.52 14.95 -15.76
N ILE A 130 -2.88 14.59 -16.88
CA ILE A 130 -2.21 15.52 -17.79
C ILE A 130 -3.20 15.99 -18.85
N THR A 131 -3.35 17.31 -18.94
CA THR A 131 -4.10 18.02 -19.98
C THR A 131 -3.13 18.55 -21.05
N ARG A 132 -3.51 18.46 -22.33
CA ARG A 132 -2.74 19.12 -23.38
C ARG A 132 -2.94 20.63 -23.27
N SER A 133 -1.84 21.36 -23.35
CA SER A 133 -1.82 22.82 -23.53
C SER A 133 -2.26 23.21 -24.93
#